data_AF-A0A3G1I9C5-F1
#
_entry.id   AF-A0A3G1I9C5-F1
#
_cell.length_a   1.000
_cell.length_b   1.000
_cell.length_c   1.000
_cell.angle_alpha   90.00
_cell.angle_beta   90.00
_cell.angle_gamma   90.00
#
_symmetry.space_group_name_H-M   'P 1'
#
loop_
_entity.id
_entity.type
_entity.pdbx_description
1 polymer ?
#
loop_
_entity_poly.entity_id
_entity_poly.type
_entity_poly.pdbx_seq_one_letter_code
_entity_poly.pdbx_strand_id
1 'polypeptide(L)'
;MKSRKIKLFELSYNVGFIYRDFLLLHFQEVDSMSGGSTGERPFSDIITSIRYWVIHSITIPSLFIAGWLFISTGLAYDVFGTPRPNEYFTQDRQQVPLVNDRFSAKQELEELTKGI
;
A
#
# COMPACT_ATOMS: atom_id res chain seq x y z
N MET A 1 20.15 8.14 22.11
CA MET A 1 19.14 7.58 21.18
C MET A 1 18.02 8.56 20.77
N LYS A 2 18.05 9.84 21.19
CA LYS A 2 17.00 10.84 20.89
C LYS A 2 17.26 11.66 19.60
N SER A 3 18.52 11.75 19.17
CA SER A 3 18.96 12.55 18.02
C SER A 3 18.60 11.96 16.64
N ARG A 4 18.53 10.62 16.51
CA ARG A 4 18.21 9.97 15.23
C ARG A 4 16.75 10.13 14.80
N LYS A 5 15.80 10.22 15.75
CA LYS A 5 14.37 10.45 15.43
C LYS A 5 14.09 11.86 14.91
N ILE A 6 14.83 12.87 15.40
CA ILE A 6 14.69 14.27 14.97
C ILE A 6 15.18 14.45 13.53
N LYS A 7 16.30 13.82 13.15
CA LYS A 7 16.80 13.85 11.76
C LYS A 7 15.84 13.22 10.74
N LEU A 8 15.12 12.16 11.12
CA LEU A 8 14.14 11.52 10.24
C LEU A 8 12.87 12.37 10.07
N PHE A 9 12.46 13.09 11.12
CA PHE A 9 11.35 14.04 11.06
C PHE A 9 11.68 15.26 10.19
N GLU A 10 12.88 15.83 10.37
CA GLU A 10 13.41 16.91 9.52
C GLU A 10 13.52 16.50 8.05
N LEU A 11 13.93 15.26 7.75
CA LEU A 11 13.97 14.77 6.36
C LEU A 11 12.57 14.71 5.74
N SER A 12 11.56 14.26 6.50
CA SER A 12 10.17 14.21 6.04
C SER A 12 9.61 15.62 5.79
N TYR A 13 9.93 16.59 6.65
CA TYR A 13 9.49 17.98 6.48
C TYR A 13 10.17 18.65 5.29
N ASN A 14 11.48 18.47 5.12
CA ASN A 14 12.21 19.06 4.00
C ASN A 14 11.79 18.46 2.66
N VAL A 15 11.54 17.16 2.58
CA VAL A 15 10.99 16.53 1.37
C VAL A 15 9.58 17.06 1.10
N GLY A 16 8.68 17.09 2.09
CA GLY A 16 7.32 17.63 1.93
C GLY A 16 7.29 19.12 1.52
N PHE A 17 8.25 19.92 2.00
CA PHE A 17 8.39 21.34 1.65
C PHE A 17 8.86 21.54 0.21
N ILE A 18 9.84 20.77 -0.27
CA ILE A 18 10.31 20.80 -1.66
C ILE A 18 9.18 20.42 -2.63
N TYR A 19 8.37 19.40 -2.29
CA TYR A 19 7.21 19.03 -3.10
C TYR A 19 6.15 20.14 -3.11
N ARG A 20 5.86 20.77 -1.97
CA ARG A 20 4.89 21.86 -1.88
C ARG A 20 5.32 23.08 -2.71
N ASP A 21 6.58 23.48 -2.63
CA ASP A 21 7.09 24.67 -3.33
C ASP A 21 7.27 24.42 -4.84
N PHE A 22 7.65 23.21 -5.26
CA PHE A 22 7.68 22.82 -6.67
C PHE A 22 6.27 22.73 -7.29
N LEU A 23 5.28 22.24 -6.53
CA LEU A 23 3.88 22.21 -6.94
C LEU A 23 3.26 23.60 -7.10
N LEU A 24 3.64 24.56 -6.25
CA LEU A 24 3.13 25.93 -6.31
C LEU A 24 3.74 26.75 -7.45
N LEU A 25 4.98 26.46 -7.86
CA LEU A 25 5.65 27.16 -8.96
C LEU A 25 5.23 26.69 -10.37
N HIS A 26 4.38 25.66 -10.49
CA HIS A 26 3.91 25.12 -11.78
C HIS A 26 2.38 25.18 -11.97
N PHE A 27 1.68 25.95 -11.13
CA PHE A 27 0.23 26.09 -11.19
C PHE A 27 -0.16 27.42 -11.87
N GLN A 28 -0.11 27.45 -13.20
CA GLN A 28 -0.89 28.42 -13.98
C GLN A 28 -2.23 27.75 -14.32
N GLU A 29 -3.32 28.32 -13.80
CA GLU A 29 -4.70 27.95 -14.15
C GLU A 29 -4.90 28.09 -15.66
N VAL A 30 -5.28 27.00 -16.31
CA VAL A 30 -5.94 27.05 -17.63
C VAL A 30 -7.09 26.05 -17.59
N ASP A 31 -8.22 26.48 -17.05
CA ASP A 31 -9.44 25.68 -17.05
C ASP A 31 -10.18 25.89 -18.38
N SER A 32 -9.99 24.99 -19.34
CA SER A 32 -10.85 24.90 -20.52
C SER A 32 -12.09 24.08 -20.17
N MET A 33 -13.20 24.77 -19.88
CA MET A 33 -14.49 24.13 -19.59
C MET A 33 -15.11 23.60 -20.88
N SER A 34 -15.30 22.28 -21.01
CA SER A 34 -16.10 21.68 -22.08
C SER A 34 -17.58 21.66 -21.68
N GLY A 35 -18.42 22.26 -22.51
CA GLY A 35 -19.86 22.37 -22.28
C GLY A 35 -20.56 21.01 -22.29
N GLY A 36 -21.37 20.74 -21.27
CA GLY A 36 -22.14 19.50 -21.10
C GLY A 36 -21.54 18.49 -20.08
N SER A 37 -20.50 18.89 -19.35
CA SER A 37 -19.80 18.03 -18.37
C SER A 37 -20.35 18.20 -16.95
N THR A 38 -20.23 17.17 -16.11
CA THR A 38 -20.54 17.16 -14.67
C THR A 38 -19.64 18.08 -13.82
N GLY A 39 -18.87 18.97 -14.45
CA GLY A 39 -17.92 19.88 -13.81
C GLY A 39 -16.54 19.28 -13.54
N GLU A 40 -16.38 17.97 -13.73
CA GLU A 40 -15.11 17.26 -13.59
C GLU A 40 -14.19 17.52 -14.79
N ARG A 41 -12.87 17.51 -14.56
CA ARG A 41 -11.88 17.60 -15.64
C ARG A 41 -11.89 16.31 -16.47
N PRO A 42 -12.00 16.35 -17.81
CA PRO A 42 -11.97 15.16 -18.64
C PRO A 42 -10.70 14.33 -18.44
N PHE A 43 -10.83 13.00 -18.39
CA PHE A 43 -9.67 12.10 -18.18
C PHE A 43 -8.58 12.26 -19.25
N SER A 44 -8.98 12.53 -20.51
CA SER A 44 -8.04 12.81 -21.61
C SER A 44 -7.10 13.95 -21.26
N ASP A 45 -7.61 14.99 -20.60
CA ASP A 45 -6.85 16.20 -20.27
C ASP A 45 -5.97 15.95 -19.04
N ILE A 46 -6.39 15.05 -18.16
CA ILE A 46 -5.63 14.61 -16.99
C ILE A 46 -4.38 13.84 -17.42
N ILE A 47 -4.53 12.76 -18.19
CA ILE A 47 -3.40 11.87 -18.54
C ILE A 47 -2.43 12.48 -19.56
N THR A 48 -2.84 13.50 -20.31
CA THR A 48 -1.94 14.22 -21.24
C THR A 48 -1.20 15.38 -20.57
N SER A 49 -1.56 15.72 -19.34
CA SER A 49 -0.94 16.83 -18.60
C SER A 49 0.44 16.45 -18.04
N ILE A 50 1.42 17.33 -18.22
CA ILE A 50 2.76 17.18 -17.63
C ILE A 50 2.69 17.15 -16.10
N ARG A 51 1.86 17.99 -15.49
CA ARG A 51 1.67 18.03 -14.02
C ARG A 51 1.22 16.68 -13.47
N TYR A 52 0.32 16.00 -14.19
CA TYR A 52 -0.15 14.66 -13.79
C TYR A 52 1.02 13.68 -13.74
N TRP A 53 1.85 13.62 -14.78
CA TRP A 53 3.01 12.73 -14.84
C TRP A 53 4.14 13.10 -13.89
N VAL A 54 4.38 14.38 -13.62
CA VAL A 54 5.36 14.83 -12.62
C VAL A 54 5.06 14.24 -11.25
N ILE A 55 3.78 14.22 -10.84
CA ILE A 55 3.35 13.64 -9.56
C ILE A 55 3.34 12.10 -9.65
N HIS A 56 2.70 11.56 -10.69
CA HIS A 56 2.44 10.12 -10.81
C HIS A 56 3.68 9.29 -11.16
N SER A 57 4.72 9.89 -11.74
CA SER A 57 6.01 9.23 -11.95
C SER A 57 6.72 8.86 -10.65
N ILE A 58 6.33 9.44 -9.52
CA ILE A 58 6.91 9.13 -8.21
C ILE A 58 5.91 8.34 -7.36
N THR A 59 4.65 8.77 -7.32
CA THR A 59 3.64 8.10 -6.48
C THR A 59 3.28 6.70 -6.98
N ILE A 60 3.17 6.47 -8.30
CA ILE A 60 2.86 5.15 -8.85
C ILE A 60 4.00 4.14 -8.57
N PRO A 61 5.28 4.42 -8.90
CA PRO A 61 6.36 3.49 -8.56
C PRO A 61 6.53 3.30 -7.05
N SER A 62 6.30 4.34 -6.24
CA SER A 62 6.37 4.21 -4.78
C SER A 62 5.32 3.25 -4.24
N LEU A 63 4.06 3.35 -4.70
CA LEU A 63 3.00 2.41 -4.34
C LEU A 63 3.28 0.99 -4.84
N PHE A 64 3.84 0.87 -6.04
CA PHE A 64 4.22 -0.42 -6.60
C PHE A 64 5.29 -1.11 -5.73
N ILE A 65 6.35 -0.39 -5.34
CA ILE A 65 7.41 -0.92 -4.47
C ILE A 65 6.85 -1.23 -3.08
N ALA A 66 5.95 -0.40 -2.53
CA ALA A 66 5.31 -0.69 -1.26
C ALA A 66 4.51 -2.00 -1.29
N GLY A 67 3.72 -2.21 -2.35
CA GLY A 67 2.99 -3.47 -2.56
C GLY A 67 3.92 -4.67 -2.78
N TRP A 68 5.00 -4.48 -3.52
CA TRP A 68 6.03 -5.50 -3.68
C TRP A 68 6.65 -5.90 -2.34
N LEU A 69 7.09 -4.92 -1.54
CA LEU A 69 7.67 -5.15 -0.22
C LEU A 69 6.69 -5.82 0.74
N PHE A 70 5.41 -5.47 0.68
CA PHE A 70 4.36 -6.07 1.48
C PHE A 70 4.27 -7.59 1.28
N ILE A 71 4.46 -8.07 0.05
CA ILE A 71 4.48 -9.50 -0.27
C ILE A 71 5.86 -10.10 -0.01
N SER A 72 6.93 -9.45 -0.48
CA SER A 72 8.28 -10.01 -0.47
C SER A 72 8.87 -10.15 0.94
N THR A 73 8.43 -9.33 1.90
CA THR A 73 8.83 -9.45 3.31
C THR A 73 8.08 -10.56 4.05
N GLY A 74 7.04 -11.13 3.45
CA GLY A 74 6.18 -12.11 4.11
C GLY A 74 5.06 -11.49 4.95
N LEU A 75 5.01 -10.16 5.10
CA LEU A 75 4.03 -9.46 5.92
C LEU A 75 2.58 -9.77 5.51
N ALA A 76 2.32 -9.98 4.22
CA ALA A 76 1.00 -10.37 3.74
C ALA A 76 0.51 -11.70 4.36
N TYR A 77 1.39 -12.70 4.51
CA TYR A 77 1.03 -13.98 5.12
C TYR A 77 0.70 -13.80 6.60
N ASP A 78 1.48 -12.99 7.30
CA ASP A 78 1.33 -12.76 8.73
C ASP A 78 0.08 -11.91 9.06
N VAL A 79 -0.24 -10.89 8.22
CA VAL A 79 -1.41 -10.01 8.42
C VAL A 79 -2.73 -10.73 8.14
N PHE A 80 -2.77 -11.56 7.09
CA PHE A 80 -4.00 -12.23 6.67
C PHE A 80 -4.14 -13.66 7.22
N GLY A 81 -3.10 -14.21 7.86
CA GLY A 81 -3.08 -15.59 8.31
C GLY A 81 -3.10 -16.60 7.16
N THR A 82 -2.63 -16.21 5.98
CA THR A 82 -2.55 -17.09 4.81
C THR A 82 -1.35 -18.03 4.98
N PRO A 83 -1.53 -19.35 4.91
CA PRO A 83 -0.41 -20.28 4.98
C PRO A 83 0.55 -20.08 3.81
N ARG A 84 1.86 -20.02 4.09
CA ARG A 84 2.89 -20.11 3.05
C ARG A 84 2.87 -21.49 2.39
N PRO A 85 3.47 -21.66 1.20
CA PRO A 85 3.49 -22.95 0.50
C PRO A 85 4.00 -24.14 1.33
N ASN A 86 4.88 -23.89 2.31
CA ASN A 86 5.43 -24.89 3.22
C ASN A 86 4.64 -25.02 4.55
N GLU A 87 3.53 -24.30 4.72
CA GLU A 87 2.79 -24.18 5.97
C GLU A 87 1.38 -24.80 5.90
N TYR A 88 1.02 -25.43 4.78
CA TYR A 88 -0.29 -26.08 4.63
C TYR A 88 -0.43 -27.36 5.47
N PHE A 89 0.67 -28.08 5.69
CA PHE A 89 0.71 -29.35 6.41
C PHE A 89 1.95 -29.40 7.30
N THR A 90 1.81 -29.85 8.54
CA THR A 90 2.94 -30.09 9.45
C THR A 90 3.51 -31.49 9.22
N GLN A 91 4.69 -31.81 9.76
CA GLN A 91 5.24 -33.17 9.65
C GLN A 91 4.28 -34.23 10.23
N ASP A 92 3.57 -33.87 11.31
CA ASP A 92 2.69 -34.79 12.03
C ASP A 92 1.25 -34.82 11.46
N ARG A 93 0.84 -33.80 10.70
CA ARG A 93 -0.52 -33.69 10.14
C ARG A 93 -0.51 -33.53 8.62
N GLN A 94 -0.90 -34.60 7.92
CA GLN A 94 -1.12 -34.60 6.47
C GLN A 94 -2.61 -34.47 6.06
N GLN A 95 -3.50 -34.25 7.03
CA GLN A 95 -4.93 -34.01 6.80
C GLN A 95 -5.26 -32.51 6.75
N VAL A 96 -6.32 -32.15 6.03
CA VAL A 96 -6.77 -30.76 5.89
C VAL A 96 -7.18 -30.18 7.25
N PRO A 97 -6.70 -28.98 7.63
CA PRO A 97 -7.18 -28.28 8.82
C PRO A 97 -8.60 -27.78 8.58
N LEU A 98 -9.58 -28.51 9.12
CA LEU A 98 -11.00 -28.17 9.04
C LEU A 98 -11.46 -27.66 10.41
N VAL A 99 -12.18 -26.54 10.41
CA VAL A 99 -12.83 -25.98 11.60
C VAL A 99 -14.22 -26.60 11.72
N ASN A 100 -14.51 -27.21 12.87
CA ASN A 100 -15.73 -28.00 13.08
C ASN A 100 -16.68 -27.34 14.08
N ASP A 101 -16.17 -26.53 15.01
CA ASP A 101 -16.99 -25.83 15.99
C ASP A 101 -17.09 -24.33 15.69
N ARG A 102 -18.33 -23.85 15.51
CA ARG A 102 -18.63 -22.44 15.27
C ARG A 102 -18.25 -21.54 16.45
N PHE A 103 -18.44 -21.99 17.69
CA PHE A 103 -18.28 -21.15 18.88
C PHE A 103 -16.84 -21.13 19.40
N SER A 104 -16.06 -22.18 19.14
CA SER A 104 -14.62 -22.25 19.47
C SER A 104 -13.69 -22.16 18.26
N ALA A 105 -14.22 -21.83 17.07
CA ALA A 105 -13.49 -21.75 15.79
C ALA A 105 -12.13 -21.06 15.88
N LYS A 106 -12.03 -19.94 16.61
CA LYS A 106 -10.77 -19.21 16.76
C LYS A 106 -9.71 -20.02 17.51
N GLN A 107 -10.11 -20.67 18.60
CA GLN A 107 -9.22 -21.50 19.39
C GLN A 107 -8.83 -22.77 18.61
N GLU A 108 -9.79 -23.39 17.91
CA GLU A 108 -9.54 -24.52 17.01
C GLU A 108 -8.54 -24.13 15.92
N LEU A 109 -8.65 -22.94 15.31
CA LEU A 109 -7.68 -22.43 14.35
C LEU A 109 -6.28 -22.23 14.96
N GLU A 110 -6.18 -21.63 16.14
CA GLU A 110 -4.90 -21.43 16.84
C GLU A 110 -4.20 -22.78 17.13
N GLU A 111 -4.96 -23.79 17.56
CA GLU A 111 -4.48 -25.16 17.75
C GLU A 111 -4.11 -25.83 16.42
N LEU A 112 -4.91 -25.62 15.37
CA LEU A 112 -4.65 -26.17 14.05
C LEU A 112 -3.37 -25.57 13.42
N THR A 113 -3.05 -24.31 13.71
CA THR A 113 -1.82 -23.66 13.26
C THR A 113 -0.61 -23.90 14.16
N LYS A 114 -0.81 -24.51 15.33
CA LYS A 114 0.26 -24.74 16.30
C LYS A 114 1.24 -25.81 15.78
N GLY A 115 2.49 -25.42 15.55
CA GLY A 115 3.56 -26.33 15.09
C GLY A 115 3.84 -26.27 13.58
N ILE A 116 3.20 -25.32 12.89
CA ILE A 116 3.67 -24.80 11.61
C ILE A 116 4.71 -23.70 11.89
#